data_AF-A0A0W0TJQ3-F1
#
_entry.id   AF-A0A0W0TJQ3-F1
#
_cell.length_a   1.000
_cell.length_b   1.000
_cell.length_c   1.000
_cell.angle_alpha   90.00
_cell.angle_beta   90.00
_cell.angle_gamma   90.00
#
_symmetry.space_group_name_H-M   'P 1'
#
loop_
_entity.id
_entity.type
_entity.pdbx_description
1 polymer ?
#
loop_
_entity_poly.entity_id
_entity_poly.type
_entity_poly.pdbx_seq_one_letter_code
_entity_poly.pdbx_strand_id
1 'polypeptide(L)'
;MFNRLYHHFLSQKQQFNHDYQHATLEELDHAIREANALRKKETSDRHYAYDEANTNHYLITMLLLNDLYCRKMPPIEDEAHLKKWQELEQKYTYLEARLIQGQAYSAEEEKYDEVASEVTSLNDYLRETSLKGDIESFIAQTPTRGEMGDFLRLMAAVKKDHFEASLTASTYQVSYLTETYEKLTQQLIDKQNQLIVLNKQHEELKAQNQQLEESNTWVYQWGLQVANKQANGFQRLVIWAFNFFTSEPIQDRARMLGKKLWEADSKVLESTQNIRNVNSEVKSLRESLESTTNALNDAKQKHAEIIKSITPATEAGAAFEETDTPEPFHSNLFRS
;
A
#
# COMPACT_ATOMS: atom_id res chain seq x y z
N MET A 1 -4.37 -19.30 -37.15
CA MET A 1 -5.33 -18.96 -36.05
C MET A 1 -5.23 -17.50 -35.61
N PHE A 2 -4.02 -16.99 -35.32
CA PHE A 2 -3.79 -15.64 -34.78
C PHE A 2 -4.31 -14.48 -35.63
N ASN A 3 -4.32 -14.59 -36.97
CA ASN A 3 -4.90 -13.55 -37.82
C ASN A 3 -6.37 -13.27 -37.51
N ARG A 4 -7.16 -14.33 -37.25
CA ARG A 4 -8.56 -14.19 -36.86
C ARG A 4 -8.70 -13.53 -35.49
N LEU A 5 -7.84 -13.91 -34.53
CA LEU A 5 -7.82 -13.29 -33.19
C LEU A 5 -7.40 -11.82 -33.26
N TYR A 6 -6.46 -11.46 -34.12
CA TYR A 6 -6.06 -10.07 -34.36
C TYR A 6 -7.20 -9.22 -34.90
N HIS A 7 -7.88 -9.69 -35.95
CA HIS A 7 -9.05 -8.99 -36.47
C HIS A 7 -10.21 -8.95 -35.48
N HIS A 8 -10.41 -10.01 -34.68
CA HIS A 8 -11.38 -10.01 -33.59
C HIS A 8 -11.04 -8.95 -32.53
N PHE A 9 -9.78 -8.88 -32.09
CA PHE A 9 -9.31 -7.88 -31.14
C PHE A 9 -9.58 -6.46 -31.65
N LEU A 10 -9.19 -6.15 -32.88
CA LEU A 10 -9.39 -4.81 -33.46
C LEU A 10 -10.87 -4.47 -33.63
N SER A 11 -11.67 -5.40 -34.17
CA SER A 11 -13.10 -5.19 -34.37
C SER A 11 -13.86 -5.02 -33.06
N GLN A 12 -13.57 -5.85 -32.05
CA GLN A 12 -14.19 -5.70 -30.72
C GLN A 12 -13.79 -4.40 -30.03
N LYS A 13 -12.52 -4.00 -30.13
CA LYS A 13 -12.07 -2.72 -29.57
C LYS A 13 -12.81 -1.55 -30.21
N GLN A 14 -12.96 -1.57 -31.54
CA GLN A 14 -13.74 -0.55 -32.26
C GLN A 14 -15.22 -0.58 -31.88
N GLN A 15 -15.81 -1.77 -31.83
CA GLN A 15 -17.21 -1.95 -31.46
C GLN A 15 -17.48 -1.46 -30.04
N PHE A 16 -16.69 -1.86 -29.04
CA PHE A 16 -16.90 -1.40 -27.66
C PHE A 16 -16.67 0.09 -27.49
N ASN A 17 -15.69 0.67 -28.17
CA ASN A 17 -15.51 2.12 -28.16
C ASN A 17 -16.72 2.87 -28.73
N HIS A 18 -17.42 2.28 -29.70
CA HIS A 18 -18.65 2.83 -30.26
C HIS A 18 -19.86 2.60 -29.31
N ASP A 19 -20.14 1.34 -28.99
CA ASP A 19 -21.32 0.91 -28.22
C ASP A 19 -21.34 1.54 -26.81
N TYR A 20 -20.17 1.70 -26.20
CA TYR A 20 -20.03 2.23 -24.85
C TYR A 20 -19.43 3.65 -24.81
N GLN A 21 -19.43 4.41 -25.91
CA GLN A 21 -18.88 5.77 -25.94
C GLN A 21 -19.45 6.66 -24.82
N HIS A 22 -20.76 6.54 -24.56
CA HIS A 22 -21.48 7.31 -23.54
C HIS A 22 -21.93 6.48 -22.33
N ALA A 23 -21.49 5.22 -22.24
CA ALA A 23 -21.87 4.36 -21.14
C ALA A 23 -21.27 4.82 -19.81
N THR A 24 -22.06 4.64 -18.75
CA THR A 24 -21.70 4.77 -17.35
C THR A 24 -20.87 3.57 -16.88
N LEU A 25 -20.21 3.69 -15.72
CA LEU A 25 -19.48 2.57 -15.11
C LEU A 25 -20.40 1.40 -14.75
N GLU A 26 -21.65 1.68 -14.36
CA GLU A 26 -22.63 0.64 -14.02
C GLU A 26 -23.03 -0.18 -15.25
N GLU A 27 -23.22 0.46 -16.40
CA GLU A 27 -23.52 -0.23 -17.66
C GLU A 27 -22.34 -1.09 -18.13
N LEU A 28 -21.10 -0.61 -17.95
CA LEU A 28 -19.90 -1.41 -18.24
C LEU A 28 -19.74 -2.59 -17.28
N ASP A 29 -19.99 -2.39 -15.98
CA ASP A 29 -19.94 -3.48 -15.00
C ASP A 29 -21.04 -4.52 -15.28
N HIS A 30 -22.23 -4.07 -15.68
CA HIS A 30 -23.29 -4.96 -16.15
C HIS A 30 -22.85 -5.78 -17.36
N ALA A 31 -22.27 -5.15 -18.39
CA ALA A 31 -21.75 -5.84 -19.57
C ALA A 31 -20.66 -6.87 -19.22
N ILE A 32 -19.76 -6.54 -18.29
CA ILE A 32 -18.74 -7.47 -17.76
C ILE A 32 -19.41 -8.67 -17.09
N ARG A 33 -20.45 -8.46 -16.29
CA ARG A 33 -21.18 -9.55 -15.61
C ARG A 33 -21.95 -10.42 -16.61
N GLU A 34 -22.58 -9.84 -17.62
CA GLU A 34 -23.28 -10.57 -18.67
C GLU A 34 -22.34 -11.44 -19.49
N ALA A 35 -21.18 -10.91 -19.91
CA ALA A 35 -20.16 -11.66 -20.62
C ALA A 35 -19.66 -12.85 -19.78
N ASN A 36 -19.43 -12.66 -18.47
CA ASN A 36 -19.08 -13.75 -17.56
C ASN A 36 -20.20 -14.79 -17.43
N ALA A 37 -21.46 -14.37 -17.34
CA ALA A 37 -22.61 -15.27 -17.21
C ALA A 37 -22.81 -16.11 -18.48
N LEU A 38 -22.67 -15.49 -19.66
CA LEU A 38 -22.72 -16.17 -20.95
C LEU A 38 -21.65 -17.27 -21.03
N ARG A 39 -20.40 -16.94 -20.66
CA ARG A 39 -19.31 -17.93 -20.62
C ARG A 39 -19.60 -19.08 -19.68
N LYS A 40 -20.10 -18.80 -18.46
CA LYS A 40 -20.47 -19.85 -17.50
C LYS A 40 -21.50 -20.80 -18.08
N LYS A 41 -22.53 -20.27 -18.74
CA LYS A 41 -23.58 -21.05 -19.39
C LYS A 41 -23.05 -21.92 -20.53
N GLU A 42 -22.18 -21.36 -21.38
CA GLU A 42 -21.54 -22.11 -22.46
C GLU A 42 -20.69 -23.27 -21.94
N THR A 43 -20.00 -23.07 -20.81
CA THR A 43 -19.18 -24.12 -20.17
C THR A 43 -20.00 -25.14 -19.37
N SER A 44 -21.17 -24.78 -18.84
CA SER A 44 -22.04 -25.71 -18.10
C SER A 44 -22.86 -26.61 -19.01
N ASP A 45 -23.26 -26.12 -20.19
CA ASP A 45 -24.22 -26.79 -21.07
C ASP A 45 -23.57 -27.82 -22.02
N ARG A 46 -22.24 -28.00 -22.00
CA ARG A 46 -21.53 -28.88 -22.96
C ARG A 46 -20.61 -29.91 -22.30
N HIS A 47 -20.82 -31.19 -22.64
CA HIS A 47 -19.84 -32.30 -22.50
C HIS A 47 -18.77 -32.29 -23.62
N TYR A 48 -18.34 -31.12 -24.11
CA TYR A 48 -17.42 -31.02 -25.26
C TYR A 48 -16.02 -30.52 -24.88
N ALA A 49 -15.04 -31.02 -25.63
CA ALA A 49 -13.62 -30.73 -25.56
C ALA A 49 -13.32 -29.22 -25.49
N TYR A 50 -12.30 -28.88 -24.71
CA TYR A 50 -11.74 -27.53 -24.60
C TYR A 50 -11.46 -26.93 -25.99
N ASP A 51 -12.14 -25.82 -26.33
CA ASP A 51 -11.89 -25.04 -27.54
C ASP A 51 -11.05 -23.80 -27.19
N GLU A 52 -9.79 -23.85 -27.60
CA GLU A 52 -8.80 -22.80 -27.33
C GLU A 52 -9.14 -21.48 -28.03
N ALA A 53 -9.64 -21.55 -29.27
CA ALA A 53 -9.99 -20.36 -30.03
C ALA A 53 -11.13 -19.62 -29.33
N ASN A 54 -12.22 -20.31 -28.99
CA ASN A 54 -13.35 -19.70 -28.27
C ASN A 54 -12.94 -19.15 -26.90
N THR A 55 -12.02 -19.83 -26.21
CA THR A 55 -11.47 -19.34 -24.94
C THR A 55 -10.68 -18.03 -25.11
N ASN A 56 -9.85 -17.94 -26.15
CA ASN A 56 -9.07 -16.73 -26.43
C ASN A 56 -9.96 -15.54 -26.87
N HIS A 57 -11.02 -15.78 -27.64
CA HIS A 57 -12.00 -14.73 -27.98
C HIS A 57 -12.69 -14.17 -26.73
N TYR A 58 -13.08 -15.06 -25.79
CA TYR A 58 -13.65 -14.65 -24.52
C TYR A 58 -12.66 -13.82 -23.68
N LEU A 59 -11.40 -14.26 -23.56
CA LEU A 59 -10.37 -13.54 -22.81
C LEU A 59 -10.12 -12.14 -23.38
N ILE A 60 -10.03 -12.02 -24.71
CA ILE A 60 -9.91 -10.72 -25.40
C ILE A 60 -11.13 -9.84 -25.11
N THR A 61 -12.34 -10.39 -25.22
CA THR A 61 -13.58 -9.66 -24.94
C THR A 61 -13.61 -9.11 -23.51
N MET A 62 -13.29 -9.97 -22.53
CA MET A 62 -13.23 -9.57 -21.13
C MET A 62 -12.14 -8.54 -20.87
N LEU A 63 -10.96 -8.70 -21.46
CA LEU A 63 -9.85 -7.76 -21.33
C LEU A 63 -10.27 -6.37 -21.81
N LEU A 64 -10.85 -6.27 -23.01
CA LEU A 64 -11.26 -5.00 -23.60
C LEU A 64 -12.38 -4.30 -22.81
N LEU A 65 -13.36 -5.05 -22.28
CA LEU A 65 -14.40 -4.47 -21.41
C LEU A 65 -13.81 -3.93 -20.10
N ASN A 66 -12.87 -4.66 -19.50
CA ASN A 66 -12.21 -4.19 -18.27
C ASN A 66 -11.26 -3.01 -18.52
N ASP A 67 -10.57 -3.00 -19.65
CA ASP A 67 -9.75 -1.88 -20.10
C ASP A 67 -10.61 -0.62 -20.26
N LEU A 68 -11.74 -0.74 -20.95
CA LEU A 68 -12.68 0.36 -21.13
C LEU A 68 -13.28 0.83 -19.78
N TYR A 69 -13.64 -0.10 -18.89
CA TYR A 69 -14.06 0.23 -17.53
C TYR A 69 -13.00 1.07 -16.82
N CYS A 70 -11.74 0.65 -16.83
CA CYS A 70 -10.65 1.36 -16.17
C CYS A 70 -10.42 2.75 -16.76
N ARG A 71 -10.41 2.88 -18.10
CA ARG A 71 -10.26 4.16 -18.80
C ARG A 71 -11.40 5.14 -18.52
N LYS A 72 -12.60 4.64 -18.19
CA LYS A 72 -13.77 5.46 -17.84
C LYS A 72 -13.88 5.78 -16.35
N MET A 73 -13.10 5.13 -15.49
CA MET A 73 -13.10 5.48 -14.08
C MET A 73 -12.67 6.94 -13.91
N PRO A 74 -13.30 7.69 -12.99
CA PRO A 74 -12.84 9.03 -12.69
C PRO A 74 -11.38 8.98 -12.21
N PRO A 75 -10.61 10.06 -12.41
CA PRO A 75 -9.20 10.12 -12.03
C PRO A 75 -9.06 10.32 -10.51
N ILE A 76 -9.60 9.39 -9.73
CA ILE A 76 -9.53 9.37 -8.27
C ILE A 76 -8.47 8.34 -7.89
N GLU A 77 -7.40 8.80 -7.26
CA GLU A 77 -6.26 7.95 -6.85
C GLU A 77 -6.55 7.28 -5.49
N ASP A 78 -7.55 6.39 -5.45
CA ASP A 78 -7.85 5.57 -4.26
C ASP A 78 -7.43 4.10 -4.42
N GLU A 79 -7.47 3.36 -3.31
CA GLU A 79 -7.09 1.94 -3.26
C GLU A 79 -7.94 1.08 -4.20
N ALA A 80 -9.23 1.39 -4.37
CA ALA A 80 -10.14 0.63 -5.22
C ALA A 80 -9.81 0.82 -6.71
N HIS A 81 -9.49 2.05 -7.12
CA HIS A 81 -9.07 2.38 -8.48
C HIS A 81 -7.71 1.75 -8.80
N LEU A 82 -6.75 1.86 -7.87
CA LEU A 82 -5.45 1.19 -8.01
C LEU A 82 -5.62 -0.32 -8.21
N LYS A 83 -6.45 -0.96 -7.39
CA LYS A 83 -6.73 -2.39 -7.51
C LYS A 83 -7.31 -2.76 -8.87
N LYS A 84 -8.20 -1.94 -9.44
CA LYS A 84 -8.78 -2.18 -10.78
C LYS A 84 -7.74 -2.11 -11.88
N TRP A 85 -6.85 -1.12 -11.83
CA TRP A 85 -5.73 -1.01 -12.77
C TRP A 85 -4.73 -2.17 -12.63
N GLN A 86 -4.43 -2.61 -11.41
CA GLN A 86 -3.59 -3.80 -11.17
C GLN A 86 -4.25 -5.10 -11.67
N GLU A 87 -5.56 -5.27 -11.44
CA GLU A 87 -6.33 -6.40 -11.99
C GLU A 87 -6.29 -6.41 -13.52
N LEU A 88 -6.32 -5.24 -14.16
CA LEU A 88 -6.21 -5.10 -15.61
C LEU A 88 -4.81 -5.47 -16.12
N GLU A 89 -3.75 -4.96 -15.49
CA GLU A 89 -2.35 -5.31 -15.81
C GLU A 89 -2.13 -6.84 -15.73
N GLN A 90 -2.67 -7.48 -14.69
CA GLN A 90 -2.61 -8.94 -14.55
C GLN A 90 -3.36 -9.68 -15.67
N LYS A 91 -4.51 -9.16 -16.12
CA LYS A 91 -5.25 -9.74 -17.25
C LYS A 91 -4.49 -9.63 -18.56
N TYR A 92 -3.81 -8.50 -18.82
CA TYR A 92 -2.91 -8.37 -19.97
C TYR A 92 -1.76 -9.38 -19.89
N THR A 93 -1.06 -9.43 -18.75
CA THR A 93 0.03 -10.39 -18.50
C THR A 93 -0.43 -11.84 -18.74
N TYR A 94 -1.62 -12.20 -18.25
CA TYR A 94 -2.20 -13.52 -18.45
C TYR A 94 -2.50 -13.80 -19.93
N LEU A 95 -3.08 -12.84 -20.66
CA LEU A 95 -3.35 -13.00 -22.09
C LEU A 95 -2.05 -13.15 -22.88
N GLU A 96 -1.03 -12.35 -22.61
CA GLU A 96 0.28 -12.48 -23.26
C GLU A 96 0.87 -13.87 -23.07
N ALA A 97 0.92 -14.35 -21.83
CA ALA A 97 1.42 -15.70 -21.53
C ALA A 97 0.62 -16.78 -22.26
N ARG A 98 -0.72 -16.63 -22.32
CA ARG A 98 -1.61 -17.54 -23.04
C ARG A 98 -1.33 -17.57 -24.54
N LEU A 99 -1.13 -16.40 -25.16
CA LEU A 99 -0.85 -16.28 -26.58
C LEU A 99 0.52 -16.87 -26.93
N ILE A 100 1.55 -16.61 -26.10
CA ILE A 100 2.89 -17.21 -26.26
C ILE A 100 2.80 -18.73 -26.18
N GLN A 101 2.12 -19.25 -25.17
CA GLN A 101 1.92 -20.68 -24.98
C GLN A 101 1.17 -21.31 -26.16
N GLY A 102 0.09 -20.68 -26.64
CA GLY A 102 -0.67 -21.15 -27.81
C GLY A 102 0.17 -21.18 -29.08
N GLN A 103 1.02 -20.17 -29.30
CA GLN A 103 1.93 -20.15 -30.46
C GLN A 103 2.97 -21.26 -30.35
N ALA A 104 3.59 -21.44 -29.18
CA ALA A 104 4.58 -22.49 -28.96
C ALA A 104 3.99 -23.91 -29.15
N TYR A 105 2.77 -24.16 -28.69
CA TYR A 105 2.09 -25.44 -28.93
C TYR A 105 1.78 -25.66 -30.42
N SER A 106 1.36 -24.61 -31.14
CA SER A 106 1.08 -24.71 -32.58
C SER A 106 2.34 -24.94 -33.43
N ALA A 107 3.51 -24.54 -32.94
CA ALA A 107 4.78 -24.62 -33.64
C ALA A 107 5.53 -25.96 -33.45
N GLU A 108 4.94 -26.92 -32.72
CA GLU A 108 5.58 -28.13 -32.17
C GLU A 108 6.58 -27.78 -31.04
N GLU A 109 6.58 -28.53 -29.93
CA GLU A 109 7.24 -28.17 -28.64
C GLU A 109 8.73 -27.77 -28.77
N GLU A 110 9.43 -28.22 -29.82
CA GLU A 110 10.83 -27.90 -30.10
C GLU A 110 11.09 -26.43 -30.51
N LYS A 111 10.04 -25.60 -30.68
CA LYS A 111 10.17 -24.20 -31.14
C LYS A 111 9.81 -23.13 -30.10
N TYR A 112 9.71 -23.50 -28.82
CA TYR A 112 9.47 -22.52 -27.74
C TYR A 112 10.54 -21.41 -27.73
N ASP A 113 11.81 -21.78 -27.94
CA ASP A 113 12.94 -20.84 -27.97
C ASP A 113 12.83 -19.86 -29.15
N GLU A 114 12.29 -20.30 -30.29
CA GLU A 114 12.04 -19.45 -31.46
C GLU A 114 10.93 -18.42 -31.17
N VAL A 115 9.83 -18.86 -30.55
CA VAL A 115 8.75 -17.96 -30.12
C VAL A 115 9.26 -16.94 -29.10
N ALA A 116 10.03 -17.38 -28.11
CA ALA A 116 10.61 -16.51 -27.09
C ALA A 116 11.59 -15.48 -27.71
N SER A 117 12.41 -15.89 -28.66
CA SER A 117 13.32 -15.00 -29.39
C SER A 117 12.55 -13.95 -30.20
N GLU A 118 11.52 -14.33 -30.94
CA GLU A 118 10.70 -13.40 -31.74
C GLU A 118 9.93 -12.41 -30.85
N VAL A 119 9.41 -12.86 -29.71
CA VAL A 119 8.79 -11.98 -28.71
C VAL A 119 9.80 -11.01 -28.12
N THR A 120 11.04 -11.45 -27.89
CA THR A 120 12.12 -10.57 -27.41
C THR A 120 12.45 -9.50 -28.44
N SER A 121 12.64 -9.89 -29.72
CA SER A 121 12.86 -8.94 -30.81
C SER A 121 11.70 -7.97 -31.00
N LEU A 122 10.46 -8.42 -30.78
CA LEU A 122 9.29 -7.54 -30.78
C LEU A 122 9.34 -6.53 -29.64
N ASN A 123 9.71 -6.94 -28.42
CA ASN A 123 9.83 -6.04 -27.28
C ASN A 123 10.92 -4.98 -27.54
N ASP A 124 12.06 -5.39 -28.09
CA ASP A 124 13.14 -4.47 -28.46
C ASP A 124 12.67 -3.47 -29.51
N TYR A 125 11.98 -3.93 -30.56
CA TYR A 125 11.41 -3.06 -31.59
C TYR A 125 10.38 -2.07 -31.02
N LEU A 126 9.46 -2.54 -30.16
CA LEU A 126 8.45 -1.69 -29.52
C LEU A 126 9.10 -0.62 -28.63
N ARG A 127 10.20 -0.96 -27.94
CA ARG A 127 10.97 -0.03 -27.12
C ARG A 127 11.73 0.99 -27.97
N GLU A 128 12.41 0.56 -29.03
CA GLU A 128 13.11 1.43 -29.98
C GLU A 128 12.18 2.44 -30.65
N THR A 129 10.93 2.03 -30.91
CA THR A 129 9.92 2.86 -31.59
C THR A 129 8.93 3.55 -30.66
N SER A 130 9.15 3.47 -29.34
CA SER A 130 8.28 4.10 -28.33
C SER A 130 6.81 3.74 -28.49
N LEU A 131 6.54 2.47 -28.79
CA LEU A 131 5.21 1.93 -29.07
C LEU A 131 4.50 2.52 -30.31
N LYS A 132 5.10 3.51 -30.98
CA LYS A 132 4.56 4.18 -32.18
C LYS A 132 4.97 3.48 -33.48
N GLY A 133 5.89 2.50 -33.40
CA GLY A 133 6.33 1.72 -34.55
C GLY A 133 5.18 1.03 -35.27
N ASP A 134 5.26 1.04 -36.59
CA ASP A 134 4.39 0.26 -37.47
C ASP A 134 4.86 -1.19 -37.47
N ILE A 135 4.01 -2.07 -36.91
CA ILE A 135 4.33 -3.49 -36.79
C ILE A 135 4.53 -4.16 -38.15
N GLU A 136 3.89 -3.65 -39.22
CA GLU A 136 4.06 -4.20 -40.56
C GLU A 136 5.50 -3.97 -41.07
N SER A 137 6.11 -2.83 -40.71
CA SER A 137 7.50 -2.54 -41.02
C SER A 137 8.47 -3.50 -40.30
N PHE A 138 8.17 -3.91 -39.07
CA PHE A 138 8.94 -4.94 -38.35
C PHE A 138 8.74 -6.33 -38.97
N ILE A 139 7.51 -6.69 -39.35
CA ILE A 139 7.21 -7.99 -39.96
C ILE A 139 7.85 -8.11 -41.35
N ALA A 140 7.85 -7.04 -42.15
CA ALA A 140 8.41 -7.00 -43.50
C ALA A 140 9.94 -7.22 -43.55
N GLN A 141 10.67 -7.00 -42.45
CA GLN A 141 12.10 -7.30 -42.35
C GLN A 141 12.40 -8.80 -42.50
N THR A 142 11.41 -9.66 -42.26
CA THR A 142 11.54 -11.11 -42.43
C THR A 142 10.32 -11.65 -43.17
N PRO A 143 10.32 -11.61 -44.52
CA PRO A 143 9.15 -11.89 -45.36
C PRO A 143 8.63 -13.33 -45.29
N THR A 144 9.30 -14.23 -44.55
CA THR A 144 8.90 -15.63 -44.33
C THR A 144 8.14 -15.88 -43.02
N ARG A 145 7.79 -14.83 -42.25
CA ARG A 145 7.18 -14.99 -40.91
C ARG A 145 5.79 -15.65 -40.88
N GLY A 146 5.06 -15.78 -41.99
CA GLY A 146 3.82 -16.59 -42.06
C GLY A 146 2.88 -16.43 -40.85
N GLU A 147 2.51 -17.55 -40.19
CA GLU A 147 1.67 -17.54 -38.99
C GLU A 147 2.32 -16.85 -37.76
N MET A 148 3.65 -16.86 -37.65
CA MET A 148 4.39 -16.10 -36.63
C MET A 148 4.16 -14.60 -36.81
N GLY A 149 4.09 -14.12 -38.06
CA GLY A 149 3.77 -12.71 -38.35
C GLY A 149 2.39 -12.32 -37.81
N ASP A 150 1.38 -13.18 -38.00
CA ASP A 150 0.04 -12.95 -37.47
C ASP A 150 -0.02 -12.97 -35.94
N PHE A 151 0.75 -13.86 -35.30
CA PHE A 151 0.94 -13.87 -33.85
C PHE A 151 1.57 -12.57 -33.36
N LEU A 152 2.65 -12.11 -34.01
CA LEU A 152 3.36 -10.89 -33.64
C LEU A 152 2.49 -9.64 -33.81
N ARG A 153 1.58 -9.59 -34.81
CA ARG A 153 0.59 -8.50 -34.95
C ARG A 153 -0.33 -8.41 -33.72
N LEU A 154 -0.90 -9.53 -33.30
CA LEU A 154 -1.77 -9.59 -32.13
C LEU A 154 -0.98 -9.26 -30.86
N MET A 155 0.18 -9.87 -30.69
CA MET A 155 1.05 -9.64 -29.53
C MET A 155 1.44 -8.17 -29.41
N ALA A 156 1.80 -7.52 -30.52
CA ALA A 156 2.12 -6.10 -30.54
C ALA A 156 0.93 -5.23 -30.11
N ALA A 157 -0.27 -5.52 -30.61
CA ALA A 157 -1.47 -4.76 -30.23
C ALA A 157 -1.79 -4.92 -28.74
N VAL A 158 -1.74 -6.14 -28.22
CA VAL A 158 -1.96 -6.43 -26.80
C VAL A 158 -0.90 -5.77 -25.93
N LYS A 159 0.39 -5.84 -26.31
CA LYS A 159 1.50 -5.24 -25.58
C LYS A 159 1.40 -3.72 -25.50
N LYS A 160 1.03 -3.05 -26.60
CA LYS A 160 0.86 -1.58 -26.60
C LYS A 160 -0.18 -1.15 -25.56
N ASP A 161 -1.34 -1.81 -25.55
CA ASP A 161 -2.39 -1.51 -24.58
C ASP A 161 -1.99 -1.92 -23.14
N HIS A 162 -1.25 -3.03 -22.98
CA HIS A 162 -0.69 -3.44 -21.70
C HIS A 162 0.26 -2.38 -21.13
N PHE A 163 1.18 -1.85 -21.93
CA PHE A 163 2.10 -0.81 -21.47
C PHE A 163 1.39 0.46 -21.03
N GLU A 164 0.34 0.89 -21.75
CA GLU A 164 -0.51 2.01 -21.33
C GLU A 164 -1.17 1.73 -19.96
N ALA A 165 -1.71 0.53 -19.77
CA ALA A 165 -2.33 0.11 -18.53
C ALA A 165 -1.33 0.01 -17.37
N SER A 166 -0.15 -0.58 -17.61
CA SER A 166 0.94 -0.67 -16.63
C SER A 166 1.48 0.70 -16.24
N LEU A 167 1.62 1.62 -17.20
CA LEU A 167 2.03 2.99 -16.91
C LEU A 167 1.01 3.66 -15.99
N THR A 168 -0.27 3.58 -16.34
CA THR A 168 -1.35 4.15 -15.52
C THR A 168 -1.39 3.52 -14.13
N ALA A 169 -1.35 2.19 -14.03
CA ALA A 169 -1.34 1.46 -12.78
C ALA A 169 -0.16 1.87 -11.89
N SER A 170 1.04 1.97 -12.47
CA SER A 170 2.26 2.35 -11.73
C SER A 170 2.23 3.82 -11.29
N THR A 171 1.72 4.74 -12.10
CA THR A 171 1.50 6.14 -11.69
C THR A 171 0.55 6.21 -10.50
N TYR A 172 -0.62 5.56 -10.57
CA TYR A 172 -1.57 5.53 -9.46
C TYR A 172 -0.96 4.91 -8.19
N GLN A 173 -0.15 3.86 -8.35
CA GLN A 173 0.52 3.21 -7.22
C GLN A 173 1.50 4.16 -6.54
N VAL A 174 2.31 4.89 -7.31
CA VAL A 174 3.25 5.88 -6.79
C VAL A 174 2.51 7.00 -6.07
N SER A 175 1.45 7.56 -6.69
CA SER A 175 0.66 8.63 -6.06
C SER A 175 0.03 8.18 -4.75
N TYR A 176 -0.67 7.03 -4.76
CA TYR A 176 -1.33 6.46 -3.58
C TYR A 176 -0.34 6.20 -2.42
N LEU A 177 0.81 5.60 -2.71
CA LEU A 177 1.83 5.32 -1.71
C LEU A 177 2.50 6.60 -1.20
N THR A 178 2.63 7.63 -2.04
CA THR A 178 3.15 8.95 -1.62
C THR A 178 2.18 9.61 -0.64
N GLU A 179 0.88 9.67 -0.96
CA GLU A 179 -0.12 10.22 -0.05
C GLU A 179 -0.20 9.44 1.27
N THR A 180 -0.10 8.11 1.19
CA THR A 180 -0.08 7.23 2.38
C THR A 180 1.15 7.51 3.24
N TYR A 181 2.33 7.67 2.62
CA TYR A 181 3.57 8.02 3.31
C TYR A 181 3.46 9.36 4.04
N GLU A 182 2.91 10.39 3.39
CA GLU A 182 2.70 11.71 3.97
C GLU A 182 1.75 11.64 5.18
N LYS A 183 0.61 10.93 5.04
CA LYS A 183 -0.34 10.72 6.13
C LYS A 183 0.30 10.02 7.33
N LEU A 184 1.04 8.93 7.10
CA LEU A 184 1.73 8.20 8.17
C LEU A 184 2.81 9.05 8.84
N THR A 185 3.55 9.84 8.06
CA THR A 185 4.56 10.78 8.58
C THR A 185 3.93 11.81 9.50
N GLN A 186 2.81 12.42 9.09
CA GLN A 186 2.10 13.40 9.91
C GLN A 186 1.56 12.76 11.21
N GLN A 187 0.94 11.59 11.12
CA GLN A 187 0.45 10.86 12.31
C GLN A 187 1.58 10.54 13.29
N LEU A 188 2.76 10.16 12.78
CA LEU A 188 3.93 9.87 13.58
C LEU A 188 4.46 11.13 14.27
N ILE A 189 4.50 12.27 13.59
CA ILE A 189 4.87 13.57 14.19
C ILE A 189 3.88 13.93 15.31
N ASP A 190 2.58 13.83 15.06
CA ASP A 190 1.55 14.16 16.05
C ASP A 190 1.67 13.29 17.31
N LYS A 191 1.92 11.98 17.13
CA LYS A 191 2.10 11.04 18.24
C LYS A 191 3.40 11.26 19.00
N GLN A 192 4.48 11.64 18.32
CA GLN A 192 5.74 12.02 18.98
C GLN A 192 5.57 13.30 19.80
N ASN A 193 4.87 14.30 19.28
CA ASN A 193 4.52 15.51 20.03
C ASN A 193 3.66 15.18 21.25
N GLN A 194 2.68 14.28 21.09
CA GLN A 194 1.87 13.78 22.20
C GLN A 194 2.75 13.12 23.28
N LEU A 195 3.72 12.29 22.89
CA LEU A 195 4.67 11.68 23.83
C LEU A 195 5.52 12.70 24.58
N ILE A 196 6.01 13.74 23.89
CA ILE A 196 6.80 14.81 24.52
C ILE A 196 5.98 15.48 25.61
N VAL A 197 4.72 15.82 25.33
CA VAL A 197 3.81 16.44 26.29
C VAL A 197 3.52 15.49 27.47
N LEU A 198 3.21 14.22 27.19
CA LEU A 198 2.92 13.23 28.23
C LEU A 198 4.13 12.97 29.13
N ASN A 199 5.33 12.87 28.57
CA ASN A 199 6.57 12.69 29.33
C ASN A 199 6.84 13.89 30.24
N LYS A 200 6.62 15.11 29.76
CA LYS A 200 6.75 16.31 30.60
C LYS A 200 5.77 16.27 31.78
N GLN A 201 4.50 15.98 31.51
CA GLN A 201 3.47 15.86 32.56
C GLN A 201 3.80 14.73 33.54
N HIS A 202 4.36 13.63 33.05
CA HIS A 202 4.78 12.50 33.87
C HIS A 202 5.90 12.86 34.84
N GLU A 203 6.92 13.58 34.37
CA GLU A 203 8.02 14.05 35.22
C GLU A 203 7.54 15.10 36.23
N GLU A 204 6.61 15.98 35.86
CA GLU A 204 5.95 16.89 36.81
C GLU A 204 5.18 16.12 37.89
N LEU A 205 4.46 15.05 37.53
CA LEU A 205 3.74 14.19 38.48
C LEU A 205 4.71 13.42 39.40
N LYS A 206 5.81 12.90 38.87
CA LYS A 206 6.86 12.25 39.68
C LYS A 206 7.48 13.22 40.68
N ALA A 207 7.81 14.43 40.23
CA ALA A 207 8.38 15.46 41.11
C ALA A 207 7.40 15.83 42.24
N GLN A 208 6.11 15.98 41.93
CA GLN A 208 5.07 16.21 42.94
C GLN A 208 4.94 15.03 43.91
N ASN A 209 4.99 13.79 43.41
CA ASN A 209 4.91 12.61 44.25
C ASN A 209 6.12 12.50 45.19
N GLN A 210 7.33 12.74 44.68
CA GLN A 210 8.54 12.75 45.48
C GLN A 210 8.49 13.82 46.60
N GLN A 211 7.97 15.02 46.31
CA GLN A 211 7.76 16.05 47.34
C GLN A 211 6.77 15.61 48.43
N LEU A 212 5.72 14.87 48.06
CA LEU A 212 4.77 14.30 49.01
C LEU A 212 5.40 13.17 49.84
N GLU A 213 6.24 12.34 49.24
CA GLU A 213 6.99 11.27 49.92
C GLU A 213 7.99 11.86 50.92
N GLU A 214 8.73 12.90 50.54
CA GLU A 214 9.64 13.64 51.44
C GLU A 214 8.89 14.27 52.62
N SER A 215 7.64 14.70 52.40
CA SER A 215 6.75 15.20 53.45
C SER A 215 6.24 14.10 54.40
N ASN A 216 6.30 12.83 53.98
CA ASN A 216 5.83 11.67 54.74
C ASN A 216 6.86 11.17 55.75
N THR A 217 7.15 12.02 56.73
CA THR A 217 8.09 11.72 57.82
C THR A 217 7.63 10.55 58.70
N TRP A 218 8.56 10.00 59.49
CA TRP A 218 8.28 8.92 60.45
C TRP A 218 7.12 9.26 61.40
N VAL A 219 6.93 10.53 61.76
CA VAL A 219 5.85 10.98 62.66
C VAL A 219 4.49 10.80 61.97
N TYR A 220 4.38 11.12 60.68
CA TYR A 220 3.15 10.92 59.92
C TYR A 220 2.88 9.43 59.68
N GLN A 221 3.92 8.63 59.42
CA GLN A 221 3.79 7.17 59.31
C GLN A 221 3.28 6.54 60.61
N TRP A 222 3.83 6.95 61.76
CA TRP A 222 3.35 6.48 63.07
C TRP A 222 1.96 7.04 63.40
N GLY A 223 1.67 8.29 63.02
CA GLY A 223 0.33 8.88 63.11
C GLY A 223 -0.73 8.04 62.38
N LEU A 224 -0.40 7.56 61.18
CA LEU A 224 -1.27 6.65 60.40
C LEU A 224 -1.44 5.30 61.10
N GLN A 225 -0.36 4.70 61.62
CA GLN A 225 -0.40 3.44 62.37
C GLN A 225 -1.23 3.57 63.65
N VAL A 226 -1.17 4.70 64.36
CA VAL A 226 -2.02 5.00 65.52
C VAL A 226 -3.48 5.10 65.09
N ALA A 227 -3.76 5.83 64.00
CA ALA A 227 -5.12 5.98 63.47
C ALA A 227 -5.76 4.63 63.08
N ASN A 228 -4.94 3.67 62.65
CA ASN A 228 -5.35 2.34 62.23
C ASN A 228 -5.22 1.26 63.33
N LYS A 229 -4.92 1.66 64.58
CA LYS A 229 -4.70 0.77 65.75
C LYS A 229 -3.56 -0.25 65.58
N GLN A 230 -2.65 -0.02 64.64
CA GLN A 230 -1.49 -0.87 64.35
C GLN A 230 -0.22 -0.43 65.12
N ALA A 231 -0.21 0.78 65.68
CA ALA A 231 0.92 1.28 66.44
C ALA A 231 1.10 0.55 67.79
N ASN A 232 2.35 0.29 68.16
CA ASN A 232 2.74 -0.24 69.46
C ASN A 232 2.60 0.81 70.58
N GLY A 233 2.75 0.38 71.85
CA GLY A 233 2.56 1.27 73.01
C GLY A 233 3.50 2.47 73.03
N PHE A 234 4.75 2.30 72.59
CA PHE A 234 5.73 3.38 72.52
C PHE A 234 5.36 4.42 71.46
N GLN A 235 5.01 4.00 70.25
CA GLN A 235 4.58 4.88 69.16
C GLN A 235 3.32 5.68 69.54
N ARG A 236 2.36 5.06 70.21
CA ARG A 236 1.16 5.74 70.72
C ARG A 236 1.51 6.84 71.72
N LEU A 237 2.46 6.58 72.63
CA LEU A 237 2.92 7.55 73.62
C LEU A 237 3.66 8.73 72.98
N VAL A 238 4.54 8.47 72.00
CA VAL A 238 5.24 9.51 71.24
C VAL A 238 4.27 10.40 70.46
N ILE A 239 3.28 9.79 69.79
CA ILE A 239 2.26 10.53 69.02
C ILE A 239 1.34 11.35 69.95
N TRP A 240 0.97 10.82 71.11
CA TRP A 240 0.22 11.57 72.13
C TRP A 240 0.98 12.81 72.59
N ALA A 241 2.29 12.68 72.86
CA ALA A 241 3.13 13.81 73.25
C ALA A 241 3.26 14.85 72.12
N PHE A 242 3.42 14.41 70.87
CA PHE A 242 3.48 15.30 69.70
C PHE A 242 2.18 16.10 69.50
N ASN A 243 1.02 15.45 69.65
CA ASN A 243 -0.29 16.10 69.53
C ASN A 243 -0.52 17.19 70.58
N PHE A 244 0.20 17.17 71.70
CA PHE A 244 0.11 18.23 72.71
C PHE A 244 0.66 19.58 72.21
N PHE A 245 1.56 19.54 71.23
CA PHE A 245 2.24 20.72 70.67
C PHE A 245 1.69 21.15 69.30
N THR A 246 0.63 20.50 68.80
CA THR A 246 0.05 20.80 67.49
C THR A 246 -1.43 21.20 67.61
N SER A 247 -1.88 22.13 66.77
CA SER A 247 -3.26 22.59 66.74
C SER A 247 -4.24 21.56 66.14
N GLU A 248 -3.72 20.59 65.39
CA GLU A 248 -4.48 19.49 64.81
C GLU A 248 -3.83 18.14 65.17
N PRO A 249 -4.63 17.06 65.34
CA PRO A 249 -4.09 15.74 65.57
C PRO A 249 -3.26 15.26 64.37
N ILE A 250 -2.06 14.75 64.64
CA ILE A 250 -1.14 14.28 63.60
C ILE A 250 -1.72 13.10 62.79
N GLN A 251 -2.66 12.35 63.38
CA GLN A 251 -3.37 11.25 62.72
C GLN A 251 -4.22 11.74 61.53
N ASP A 252 -4.89 12.90 61.65
CA ASP A 252 -5.75 13.42 60.59
C ASP A 252 -4.91 13.98 59.44
N ARG A 253 -3.82 14.67 59.75
CA ARG A 253 -2.82 15.09 58.76
C ARG A 253 -2.17 13.90 58.05
N ALA A 254 -1.82 12.84 58.79
CA ALA A 254 -1.28 11.62 58.22
C ALA A 254 -2.26 10.94 57.26
N ARG A 255 -3.56 10.89 57.60
CA ARG A 255 -4.60 10.37 56.70
C ARG A 255 -4.74 11.19 55.42
N MET A 256 -4.74 12.52 55.54
CA MET A 256 -4.79 13.40 54.37
C MET A 256 -3.56 13.24 53.47
N LEU A 257 -2.36 13.15 54.07
CA LEU A 257 -1.13 12.91 53.32
C LEU A 257 -1.13 11.55 52.64
N GLY A 258 -1.58 10.50 53.33
CA GLY A 258 -1.74 9.16 52.75
C GLY A 258 -2.71 9.13 51.58
N LYS A 259 -3.82 9.88 51.65
CA LYS A 259 -4.75 10.03 50.52
C LYS A 259 -4.09 10.73 49.33
N LYS A 260 -3.36 11.82 49.58
CA LYS A 260 -2.65 12.58 48.53
C LYS A 260 -1.57 11.75 47.84
N LEU A 261 -0.81 10.95 48.62
CA LEU A 261 0.17 10.01 48.08
C LEU A 261 -0.50 8.97 47.18
N TRP A 262 -1.57 8.33 47.65
CA TRP A 262 -2.30 7.35 46.83
C TRP A 262 -2.88 7.95 45.54
N GLU A 263 -3.46 9.15 45.62
CA GLU A 263 -3.97 9.87 44.44
C GLU A 263 -2.83 10.24 43.47
N ALA A 264 -1.65 10.63 43.97
CA ALA A 264 -0.49 10.95 43.16
C ALA A 264 0.11 9.69 42.49
N ASP A 265 0.27 8.59 43.23
CA ASP A 265 0.71 7.29 42.72
C ASP A 265 -0.22 6.79 41.60
N SER A 266 -1.53 6.91 41.81
CA SER A 266 -2.52 6.51 40.80
C SER A 266 -2.37 7.32 39.51
N LYS A 267 -2.12 8.63 39.60
CA LYS A 267 -1.89 9.50 38.43
C LYS A 267 -0.57 9.19 37.72
N VAL A 268 0.49 8.89 38.47
CA VAL A 268 1.78 8.47 37.90
C VAL A 268 1.62 7.14 37.15
N LEU A 269 0.88 6.19 37.71
CA LEU A 269 0.59 4.90 37.07
C LEU A 269 -0.23 5.06 35.79
N GLU A 270 -1.30 5.86 35.83
CA GLU A 270 -2.12 6.18 34.65
C GLU A 270 -1.30 6.86 33.55
N SER A 271 -0.49 7.86 33.93
CA SER A 271 0.42 8.55 33.01
C SER A 271 1.44 7.58 32.37
N THR A 272 2.01 6.67 33.16
CA THR A 272 2.92 5.61 32.67
C THR A 272 2.23 4.73 31.64
N GLN A 273 0.98 4.32 31.90
CA GLN A 273 0.21 3.50 30.98
C GLN A 273 -0.12 4.26 29.69
N ASN A 274 -0.50 5.53 29.78
CA ASN A 274 -0.77 6.38 28.62
C ASN A 274 0.49 6.54 27.74
N ILE A 275 1.65 6.82 28.34
CA ILE A 275 2.94 6.88 27.63
C ILE A 275 3.23 5.54 26.94
N ARG A 276 3.02 4.42 27.63
CA ARG A 276 3.24 3.08 27.06
C ARG A 276 2.34 2.81 25.85
N ASN A 277 1.06 3.16 25.95
CA ASN A 277 0.09 3.00 24.87
C ASN A 277 0.52 3.82 23.64
N VAL A 278 0.80 5.12 23.82
CA VAL A 278 1.23 5.97 22.70
C VAL A 278 2.58 5.52 22.12
N ASN A 279 3.52 5.04 22.95
CA ASN A 279 4.77 4.45 22.46
C ASN A 279 4.54 3.21 21.58
N SER A 280 3.57 2.36 21.94
CA SER A 280 3.22 1.19 21.11
C SER A 280 2.60 1.60 19.77
N GLU A 281 1.78 2.65 19.75
CA GLU A 281 1.25 3.23 18.51
C GLU A 281 2.36 3.82 17.64
N VAL A 282 3.30 4.59 18.23
CA VAL A 282 4.46 5.13 17.50
C VAL A 282 5.31 4.02 16.90
N LYS A 283 5.51 2.91 17.64
CA LYS A 283 6.24 1.76 17.12
C LYS A 283 5.53 1.15 15.91
N SER A 284 4.22 0.92 16.00
CA SER A 284 3.42 0.39 14.88
C SER A 284 3.40 1.34 13.67
N LEU A 285 3.32 2.65 13.90
CA LEU A 285 3.43 3.66 12.84
C LEU A 285 4.79 3.65 12.17
N ARG A 286 5.89 3.48 12.92
CA ARG A 286 7.24 3.35 12.35
C ARG A 286 7.37 2.13 11.45
N GLU A 287 6.88 0.97 11.90
CA GLU A 287 6.88 -0.26 11.11
C GLU A 287 6.05 -0.09 9.81
N SER A 288 4.89 0.57 9.92
CA SER A 288 4.04 0.86 8.75
C SER A 288 4.70 1.85 7.79
N LEU A 289 5.39 2.87 8.30
CA LEU A 289 6.12 3.85 7.50
C LEU A 289 7.30 3.21 6.75
N GLU A 290 8.07 2.34 7.43
CA GLU A 290 9.16 1.58 6.81
C GLU A 290 8.65 0.68 5.69
N SER A 291 7.57 -0.08 5.95
CA SER A 291 6.92 -0.91 4.92
C SER A 291 6.44 -0.08 3.73
N THR A 292 5.81 1.08 3.98
CA THR A 292 5.31 1.98 2.92
C THR A 292 6.46 2.59 2.13
N THR A 293 7.58 2.93 2.79
CA THR A 293 8.78 3.46 2.14
C THR A 293 9.38 2.46 1.17
N ASN A 294 9.51 1.20 1.58
CA ASN A 294 10.00 0.12 0.72
C ASN A 294 9.07 -0.08 -0.48
N ALA A 295 7.75 -0.18 -0.24
CA ALA A 295 6.77 -0.32 -1.30
C ALA A 295 6.78 0.87 -2.28
N LEU A 296 6.97 2.11 -1.79
CA LEU A 296 7.07 3.30 -2.62
C LEU A 296 8.32 3.29 -3.48
N ASN A 297 9.46 2.87 -2.93
CA ASN A 297 10.70 2.74 -3.68
C ASN A 297 10.58 1.68 -4.79
N ASP A 298 10.01 0.52 -4.47
CA ASP A 298 9.74 -0.54 -5.46
C ASP A 298 8.78 -0.05 -6.55
N ALA A 299 7.73 0.68 -6.18
CA ALA A 299 6.77 1.25 -7.13
C ALA A 299 7.43 2.30 -8.04
N LYS A 300 8.27 3.18 -7.50
CA LYS A 300 9.04 4.16 -8.27
C LYS A 300 10.01 3.50 -9.23
N GLN A 301 10.70 2.43 -8.80
CA GLN A 301 11.58 1.66 -9.66
C GLN A 301 10.79 1.01 -10.81
N LYS A 302 9.69 0.31 -10.50
CA LYS A 302 8.80 -0.28 -11.53
C LYS A 302 8.29 0.77 -12.51
N HIS A 303 7.87 1.94 -12.01
CA HIS A 303 7.40 3.04 -12.85
C HIS A 303 8.49 3.55 -13.80
N ALA A 304 9.72 3.73 -13.30
CA ALA A 304 10.87 4.13 -14.11
C ALA A 304 11.23 3.07 -15.17
N GLU A 305 11.15 1.78 -14.84
CA GLU A 305 11.36 0.68 -15.80
C GLU A 305 10.31 0.68 -16.91
N ILE A 306 9.03 0.94 -16.58
CA ILE A 306 7.96 1.08 -17.57
C ILE A 306 8.20 2.30 -18.46
N ILE A 307 8.53 3.47 -17.90
CA ILE A 307 8.87 4.68 -18.67
C ILE A 307 10.04 4.40 -19.63
N LYS A 308 11.10 3.75 -19.15
CA LYS A 308 12.25 3.37 -19.98
C LYS A 308 11.88 2.41 -21.12
N SER A 309 10.80 1.65 -20.95
CA SER A 309 10.30 0.73 -21.97
C SER A 309 9.47 1.43 -23.05
N ILE A 310 8.97 2.64 -22.78
CA ILE A 310 8.09 3.40 -23.69
C ILE A 310 8.74 4.67 -24.26
N THR A 311 9.82 5.20 -23.66
CA THR A 311 10.52 6.43 -24.09
C THR A 311 11.78 6.08 -24.90
N PRO A 312 12.07 6.75 -26.03
CA PRO A 312 13.20 6.39 -26.89
C PRO A 312 14.54 6.77 -26.25
N ALA A 313 15.59 6.01 -26.55
CA ALA A 313 16.95 6.23 -26.03
C ALA A 313 17.53 7.61 -26.37
N THR A 314 17.01 8.29 -27.39
CA THR A 314 17.42 9.64 -27.81
C THR A 314 16.81 10.77 -26.97
N GLU A 315 15.71 10.55 -26.25
CA GLU A 315 15.09 11.54 -25.33
C GLU A 315 15.51 11.34 -23.87
N ALA A 316 16.14 10.20 -23.54
CA ALA A 316 16.66 9.90 -22.20
C ALA A 316 17.76 10.87 -21.71
N GLY A 317 18.22 11.80 -22.57
CA GLY A 317 19.14 12.87 -22.20
C GLY A 317 18.48 14.17 -21.72
N ALA A 318 17.15 14.28 -21.67
CA ALA A 318 16.46 15.54 -21.36
C ALA A 318 15.44 15.49 -20.21
N ALA A 319 15.16 14.32 -19.63
CA ALA A 319 14.08 14.16 -18.63
C ALA A 319 14.47 13.40 -17.35
N PHE A 320 15.77 13.35 -17.03
CA PHE A 320 16.24 12.99 -15.69
C PHE A 320 17.31 14.00 -15.29
N GLU A 321 16.88 15.19 -14.86
CA GLU A 321 17.55 15.75 -13.68
C GLU A 321 17.22 14.75 -12.57
N GLU A 322 18.20 13.94 -12.19
CA GLU A 322 18.28 13.40 -10.84
C GLU A 322 18.09 14.61 -9.92
N THR A 323 16.87 14.86 -9.46
CA THR A 323 16.68 15.63 -8.24
C THR A 323 17.37 14.79 -7.19
N ASP A 324 18.58 15.23 -6.85
CA ASP A 324 19.30 14.88 -5.64
C ASP A 324 18.28 14.54 -4.57
N THR A 325 18.41 13.33 -4.03
CA THR A 325 17.83 12.96 -2.75
C THR A 325 17.81 14.19 -1.85
N PRO A 326 16.66 14.69 -1.36
CA PRO A 326 16.72 15.59 -0.24
C PRO A 326 17.47 14.81 0.84
N GLU A 327 18.62 15.35 1.23
CA GLU A 327 19.42 14.83 2.34
C GLU A 327 18.46 14.43 3.45
N PRO A 328 18.68 13.27 4.10
CA PRO A 328 17.88 12.90 5.26
C PRO A 328 17.95 14.06 6.25
N PHE A 329 16.83 14.76 6.44
CA PHE A 329 16.72 15.84 7.41
C PHE A 329 17.09 15.27 8.78
N HIS A 330 18.34 15.54 9.15
CA HIS A 330 19.02 15.41 10.41
C HIS A 330 18.61 14.27 11.35
N SER A 331 19.47 13.24 11.33
CA SER A 331 19.75 12.28 12.40
C SER A 331 20.23 12.87 13.74
N ASN A 332 20.00 14.16 14.02
CA ASN A 332 20.46 14.82 15.25
C ASN A 332 19.39 14.98 16.35
N LEU A 333 18.17 14.48 16.17
CA LEU A 333 17.13 14.51 17.21
C LEU A 333 17.01 13.22 18.04
N PHE A 334 17.87 12.23 17.81
CA PHE A 334 17.81 10.92 18.48
C PHE A 334 19.05 10.61 19.36
N ARG A 335 19.60 11.63 20.01
CA ARG A 335 20.47 11.45 21.18
C ARG A 335 20.05 12.40 22.30
N SER A 336 19.16 11.93 23.16
CA SER A 336 19.02 12.33 24.57
C SER A 336 18.28 11.21 25.28
#